data_AF-G0L5A1-F1
#
_entry.id   AF-G0L5A1-F1
#
_cell.length_a   1.000
_cell.length_b   1.000
_cell.length_c   1.000
_cell.angle_alpha   90.00
_cell.angle_beta   90.00
_cell.angle_gamma   90.00
#
_symmetry.space_group_name_H-M   'P 1'
#
loop_
_entity.id
_entity.type
_entity.pdbx_description
1 polymer ?
#
loop_
_entity_poly.entity_id
_entity_poly.type
_entity_poly.pdbx_seq_one_letter_code
_entity_poly.pdbx_strand_id
1 'polypeptide(L)'
;MKSSIARFYRIQMIVLLPLFFIFSWSCSDEDLLQDTLVSTNKPSIDISSENITGTKSDSVEQQQNTSRLPETENLPCSTGSKSADESGAKVWCWDNISVPEEGFFDNHKLFISSHCSLGMVKEREGRLYFKVNPTTPTAPATCGAEFNYRAEIREHPSDVDYPVGTEQWWGFDYKFGDDYVPDELPWILWQTHGSFSNPASPMTNLQLAPTNYNGSVNPVGELFVVNNTPATGRKFTPVGIIPKAGQTLKIVIHLVWGDEGNGLYEVWIDGVQVYRKQERTVYTEQPYGGYWKIGIYKWRWKTDENVLASVQRNISELNTSIGTLRTIMRKPQDLDYGVDAYSLVFPD
;
A
#
# COMPACT_ATOMS: atom_id res chain seq x y z
N MET A 1 -46.55 69.67 34.01
CA MET A 1 -45.86 69.02 32.87
C MET A 1 -45.52 67.59 33.27
N LYS A 2 -46.15 66.61 32.63
CA LYS A 2 -45.89 65.16 32.84
C LYS A 2 -44.75 64.76 31.90
N SER A 3 -43.70 64.14 32.42
CA SER A 3 -42.65 63.48 31.63
C SER A 3 -42.68 61.99 31.94
N SER A 4 -42.88 61.18 30.90
CA SER A 4 -43.04 59.73 30.94
C SER A 4 -41.72 59.08 30.50
N ILE A 5 -41.23 58.13 31.29
CA ILE A 5 -40.03 57.35 31.02
C ILE A 5 -40.44 56.06 30.29
N ALA A 6 -39.98 55.90 29.05
CA ALA A 6 -40.18 54.69 28.25
C ALA A 6 -39.04 53.69 28.53
N ARG A 7 -39.39 52.45 28.90
CA ARG A 7 -38.49 51.29 28.98
C ARG A 7 -38.41 50.61 27.62
N PHE A 8 -37.20 50.45 27.08
CA PHE A 8 -36.92 49.59 25.95
C PHE A 8 -36.68 48.15 26.41
N TYR A 9 -37.45 47.20 25.86
CA TYR A 9 -37.20 45.77 25.98
C TYR A 9 -36.23 45.33 24.88
N ARG A 10 -35.14 44.66 25.27
CA ARG A 10 -34.13 44.09 24.37
C ARG A 10 -34.47 42.62 24.13
N ILE A 11 -34.92 42.28 22.93
CA ILE A 11 -35.17 40.90 22.51
C ILE A 11 -33.83 40.29 22.11
N GLN A 12 -33.36 39.28 22.85
CA GLN A 12 -32.22 38.45 22.44
C GLN A 12 -32.67 37.49 21.35
N MET A 13 -32.13 37.65 20.16
CA MET A 13 -32.35 36.79 19.01
C MET A 13 -31.32 35.65 19.08
N ILE A 14 -31.77 34.45 19.46
CA ILE A 14 -30.96 33.23 19.44
C ILE A 14 -30.88 32.77 17.98
N VAL A 15 -29.70 32.92 17.38
CA VAL A 15 -29.40 32.38 16.05
C VAL A 15 -28.95 30.93 16.24
N LEU A 16 -29.84 29.98 15.95
CA LEU A 16 -29.48 28.57 15.77
C LEU A 16 -28.72 28.44 14.44
N LEU A 17 -27.40 28.28 14.51
CA LEU A 17 -26.61 27.79 13.38
C LEU A 17 -26.92 26.30 13.18
N PRO A 18 -27.33 25.86 11.98
CA PRO A 18 -27.36 24.44 11.68
C PRO A 18 -25.91 23.94 11.56
N LEU A 19 -25.47 23.12 12.52
CA LEU A 19 -24.29 22.27 12.35
C LEU A 19 -24.60 21.30 11.20
N PHE A 20 -24.17 21.65 10.00
CA PHE A 20 -23.97 20.69 8.92
C PHE A 20 -22.76 19.84 9.29
N PHE A 21 -23.00 18.72 9.97
CA PHE A 21 -22.06 17.59 9.94
C PHE A 21 -22.10 17.03 8.51
N ILE A 22 -21.24 17.57 7.66
CA ILE A 22 -20.88 16.91 6.41
C ILE A 22 -20.09 15.69 6.84
N PHE A 23 -20.77 14.56 7.00
CA PHE A 23 -20.11 13.27 6.92
C PHE A 23 -19.57 13.19 5.50
N SER A 24 -18.31 13.57 5.33
CA SER A 24 -17.52 13.17 4.17
C SER A 24 -17.46 11.66 4.23
N TRP A 25 -18.41 11.01 3.56
CA TRP A 25 -18.24 9.64 3.09
C TRP A 25 -17.08 9.71 2.10
N SER A 26 -15.87 9.69 2.66
CA SER A 26 -14.64 9.33 1.96
C SER A 26 -15.02 8.13 1.11
N CYS A 27 -14.87 8.25 -0.21
CA CYS A 27 -15.16 7.22 -1.21
C CYS A 27 -15.05 5.85 -0.54
N SER A 28 -16.16 5.14 -0.41
CA SER A 28 -16.13 3.81 0.18
C SER A 28 -15.15 3.01 -0.67
N ASP A 29 -13.96 2.71 -0.13
CA ASP A 29 -12.92 1.83 -0.67
C ASP A 29 -13.43 0.37 -0.73
N GLU A 30 -14.69 0.18 -1.13
CA GLU A 30 -15.36 -1.06 -1.40
C GLU A 30 -14.94 -1.51 -2.79
N ASP A 31 -13.68 -1.92 -2.90
CA ASP A 31 -13.13 -2.41 -4.16
C ASP A 31 -13.82 -3.74 -4.50
N LEU A 32 -14.63 -3.71 -5.56
CA LEU A 32 -15.17 -4.89 -6.22
C LEU A 32 -14.06 -5.49 -7.10
N LEU A 33 -13.01 -6.05 -6.47
CA LEU A 33 -12.09 -6.94 -7.16
C LEU A 33 -12.82 -8.26 -7.46
N GLN A 34 -13.56 -8.29 -8.56
CA GLN A 34 -14.11 -9.52 -9.13
C GLN A 34 -12.97 -10.33 -9.79
N ASP A 35 -12.11 -10.99 -9.01
CA ASP A 35 -11.35 -12.10 -9.61
C ASP A 35 -12.19 -13.37 -9.51
N THR A 36 -12.39 -13.97 -10.68
CA THR A 36 -13.06 -15.25 -10.88
C THR A 36 -12.39 -16.29 -10.00
N LEU A 37 -13.16 -16.98 -9.15
CA LEU A 37 -12.67 -18.10 -8.36
C LEU A 37 -12.06 -19.14 -9.31
N VAL A 38 -10.76 -19.37 -9.21
CA VAL A 38 -10.12 -20.53 -9.83
C VAL A 38 -10.65 -21.75 -9.08
N SER A 39 -11.68 -22.38 -9.64
CA SER A 39 -12.17 -23.67 -9.18
C SER A 39 -11.01 -24.65 -9.19
N THR A 40 -10.65 -25.16 -8.02
CA THR A 40 -9.63 -26.19 -7.82
C THR A 40 -10.15 -27.54 -8.28
N ASN A 41 -10.41 -27.68 -9.59
CA ASN A 41 -10.49 -28.99 -10.21
C ASN A 41 -9.10 -29.61 -10.14
N LYS A 42 -8.89 -30.48 -9.15
CA LYS A 42 -7.67 -31.25 -8.93
C LYS A 42 -7.35 -32.07 -10.19
N PRO A 43 -6.34 -31.72 -10.99
CA PRO A 43 -5.97 -32.55 -12.14
C PRO A 43 -5.24 -33.80 -11.64
N SER A 44 -5.74 -34.98 -12.04
CA SER A 44 -4.98 -36.23 -11.94
C SER A 44 -3.90 -36.21 -13.01
N ILE A 45 -2.66 -35.92 -12.62
CA ILE A 45 -1.51 -35.98 -13.53
C ILE A 45 -1.05 -37.42 -13.59
N ASP A 46 -1.22 -38.03 -14.76
CA ASP A 46 -0.60 -39.31 -15.14
C ASP A 46 0.82 -39.01 -15.63
N ILE A 47 1.83 -39.47 -14.90
CA ILE A 47 3.24 -39.17 -15.18
C ILE A 47 3.76 -40.26 -16.12
N SER A 48 3.79 -39.98 -17.42
CA SER A 48 4.65 -40.71 -18.36
C SER A 48 6.06 -40.09 -18.36
N SER A 49 7.07 -40.93 -18.13
CA SER A 49 8.47 -40.54 -18.10
C SER A 49 9.04 -40.50 -19.52
N GLU A 50 9.12 -39.30 -20.11
CA GLU A 50 9.92 -39.06 -21.31
C GLU A 50 11.21 -38.33 -20.98
N ASN A 51 12.32 -38.91 -21.45
CA ASN A 51 13.68 -38.41 -21.30
C ASN A 51 13.87 -37.09 -22.07
N ILE A 52 14.02 -35.98 -21.35
CA ILE A 52 14.39 -34.68 -21.93
C ILE A 52 15.91 -34.53 -21.87
N THR A 53 16.53 -34.60 -23.04
CA THR A 53 17.92 -34.23 -23.31
C THR A 53 18.18 -32.77 -22.94
N GLY A 54 19.18 -32.55 -22.08
CA GLY A 54 19.54 -31.25 -21.53
C GLY A 54 20.02 -30.25 -22.57
N THR A 55 19.34 -29.09 -22.62
CA THR A 55 19.77 -27.91 -23.36
C THR A 55 20.73 -27.11 -22.47
N LYS A 56 21.93 -26.83 -23.00
CA LYS A 56 22.93 -25.96 -22.36
C LYS A 56 22.35 -24.57 -22.11
N SER A 57 22.38 -24.15 -20.84
CA SER A 57 22.16 -22.77 -20.42
C SER A 57 23.44 -21.97 -20.71
N ASP A 58 23.35 -21.04 -21.65
CA ASP A 58 24.36 -20.00 -21.83
C ASP A 58 24.24 -19.01 -20.67
N SER A 59 25.19 -19.09 -19.73
CA SER A 59 25.34 -18.14 -18.63
C SER A 59 25.89 -16.82 -19.19
N VAL A 60 25.02 -15.83 -19.35
CA VAL A 60 25.42 -14.44 -19.58
C VAL A 60 26.02 -13.91 -18.29
N GLU A 61 27.34 -13.78 -18.30
CA GLU A 61 28.14 -13.15 -17.23
C GLU A 61 27.80 -11.66 -17.17
N GLN A 62 26.84 -11.29 -16.31
CA GLN A 62 26.59 -9.89 -15.97
C GLN A 62 27.80 -9.34 -15.21
N GLN A 63 28.64 -8.57 -15.92
CA GLN A 63 29.70 -7.79 -15.31
C GLN A 63 29.09 -6.79 -14.31
N GLN A 64 29.18 -7.13 -13.01
CA GLN A 64 28.92 -6.22 -11.91
C GLN A 64 30.00 -5.13 -11.93
N ASN A 65 29.73 -4.04 -12.64
CA ASN A 65 30.57 -2.86 -12.64
C ASN A 65 30.36 -2.12 -11.30
N THR A 66 31.11 -2.52 -10.27
CA THR A 66 31.06 -1.94 -8.92
C THR A 66 31.82 -0.61 -8.85
N SER A 67 31.38 0.36 -9.65
CA SER A 67 31.72 1.76 -9.41
C SER A 67 31.01 2.20 -8.12
N ARG A 68 31.72 2.14 -6.99
CA ARG A 68 31.26 2.72 -5.70
C ARG A 68 31.00 4.22 -5.91
N LEU A 69 29.76 4.57 -6.19
CA LEU A 69 29.25 5.92 -6.01
C LEU A 69 29.53 6.35 -4.56
N PRO A 70 29.76 7.64 -4.29
CA PRO A 70 29.86 8.15 -2.93
C PRO A 70 28.65 7.66 -2.14
N GLU A 71 28.92 7.01 -1.02
CA GLU A 71 27.93 6.42 -0.13
C GLU A 71 27.10 7.58 0.44
N THR A 72 26.05 7.93 -0.29
CA THR A 72 25.17 9.02 0.11
C THR A 72 24.35 8.49 1.26
N GLU A 73 24.53 9.10 2.43
CA GLU A 73 23.83 8.68 3.64
C GLU A 73 22.31 8.74 3.43
N ASN A 74 21.63 7.81 4.10
CA ASN A 74 20.19 7.70 4.11
C ASN A 74 19.53 8.97 4.67
N LEU A 75 18.29 9.28 4.26
CA LEU A 75 17.58 10.44 4.81
C LEU A 75 17.40 10.30 6.33
N PRO A 76 17.86 11.26 7.15
CA PRO A 76 17.75 11.17 8.59
C PRO A 76 16.33 11.50 9.08
N CYS A 77 15.96 11.02 10.27
CA CYS A 77 14.68 11.37 10.92
C CYS A 77 14.46 12.87 11.07
N SER A 78 15.52 13.68 11.17
CA SER A 78 15.45 15.14 11.22
C SER A 78 14.92 15.79 9.95
N THR A 79 14.80 15.03 8.85
CA THR A 79 14.15 15.49 7.60
C THR A 79 12.69 15.86 7.84
N GLY A 80 12.01 15.13 8.71
CA GLY A 80 10.58 15.32 9.01
C GLY A 80 9.66 14.89 7.88
N SER A 81 8.36 14.95 8.15
CA SER A 81 7.29 14.56 7.23
C SER A 81 6.68 15.77 6.51
N LYS A 82 5.99 15.52 5.39
CA LYS A 82 5.21 16.50 4.62
C LYS A 82 3.88 15.92 4.17
N SER A 83 2.94 16.77 3.76
CA SER A 83 1.65 16.36 3.18
C SER A 83 1.86 15.68 1.82
N ALA A 84 0.84 14.97 1.34
CA ALA A 84 0.89 14.27 0.05
C ALA A 84 1.32 15.16 -1.12
N ASP A 85 0.71 16.34 -1.25
CA ASP A 85 0.88 17.30 -2.34
C ASP A 85 2.21 18.09 -2.34
N GLU A 86 3.02 17.93 -1.30
CA GLU A 86 4.30 18.61 -1.15
C GLU A 86 5.48 17.81 -1.73
N SER A 87 6.29 18.47 -2.57
CA SER A 87 7.54 17.91 -3.12
C SER A 87 8.66 17.75 -2.07
N GLY A 88 9.63 16.92 -2.43
CA GLY A 88 10.89 16.68 -1.74
C GLY A 88 10.87 15.47 -0.83
N ALA A 89 11.91 15.35 -0.02
CA ALA A 89 12.06 14.27 0.96
C ALA A 89 11.02 14.37 2.09
N LYS A 90 10.54 13.20 2.53
CA LYS A 90 9.63 12.99 3.67
C LYS A 90 10.13 11.77 4.45
N VAL A 91 10.22 11.87 5.78
CA VAL A 91 10.65 10.77 6.65
C VAL A 91 9.73 10.67 7.85
N TRP A 92 9.26 9.45 8.11
CA TRP A 92 8.48 9.10 9.29
C TRP A 92 9.27 8.09 10.14
N CYS A 93 9.78 8.57 11.27
CA CYS A 93 10.36 7.73 12.31
C CYS A 93 9.34 7.60 13.45
N TRP A 94 8.88 6.39 13.69
CA TRP A 94 7.66 6.16 14.47
C TRP A 94 7.80 6.51 15.96
N ASP A 95 9.01 6.40 16.53
CA ASP A 95 9.29 6.82 17.92
C ASP A 95 8.92 8.28 18.22
N ASN A 96 8.86 9.12 17.18
CA ASN A 96 8.60 10.55 17.32
C ASN A 96 7.17 10.94 16.95
N ILE A 97 6.30 9.98 16.63
CA ILE A 97 4.96 10.22 16.10
C ILE A 97 3.93 9.55 17.03
N SER A 98 3.01 10.35 17.57
CA SER A 98 1.86 9.80 18.29
C SER A 98 0.86 9.20 17.29
N VAL A 99 0.67 7.88 17.38
CA VAL A 99 -0.28 7.14 16.54
C VAL A 99 -1.58 6.91 17.31
N PRO A 100 -2.72 7.46 16.85
CA PRO A 100 -4.02 7.26 17.48
C PRO A 100 -4.59 5.87 17.16
N GLU A 101 -5.72 5.51 17.77
CA GLU A 101 -6.39 4.23 17.46
C GLU A 101 -7.09 4.23 16.08
N GLU A 102 -7.47 5.41 15.59
CA GLU A 102 -8.06 5.67 14.28
C GLU A 102 -7.84 7.13 13.84
N GLY A 103 -8.11 7.42 12.57
CA GLY A 103 -8.17 8.79 12.05
C GLY A 103 -6.82 9.35 11.59
N PHE A 104 -6.75 10.68 11.57
CA PHE A 104 -5.57 11.43 11.12
C PHE A 104 -4.48 11.46 12.18
N PHE A 105 -3.22 11.42 11.74
CA PHE A 105 -2.06 11.61 12.60
C PHE A 105 -0.92 12.29 11.86
N ASP A 106 0.16 12.59 12.60
CA ASP A 106 1.30 13.38 12.09
C ASP A 106 0.84 14.70 11.42
N ASN A 107 0.08 15.51 12.15
CA ASN A 107 -0.47 16.78 11.65
C ASN A 107 -1.30 16.64 10.36
N HIS A 108 -2.12 15.60 10.26
CA HIS A 108 -3.00 15.31 9.10
C HIS A 108 -2.25 14.95 7.81
N LYS A 109 -1.00 14.49 7.89
CA LYS A 109 -0.24 14.01 6.74
C LYS A 109 -0.47 12.52 6.47
N LEU A 110 -0.90 11.78 7.48
CA LEU A 110 -1.25 10.36 7.40
C LEU A 110 -2.64 10.10 7.98
N PHE A 111 -3.27 9.02 7.52
CA PHE A 111 -4.55 8.53 8.02
C PHE A 111 -4.51 7.02 8.21
N ILE A 112 -5.10 6.52 9.31
CA ILE A 112 -5.26 5.09 9.56
C ILE A 112 -6.47 4.58 8.76
N SER A 113 -6.21 3.80 7.71
CA SER A 113 -7.23 3.12 6.88
C SER A 113 -7.45 1.69 7.38
N SER A 114 -8.07 1.59 8.56
CA SER A 114 -8.49 0.32 9.16
C SER A 114 -9.93 -0.02 8.77
N HIS A 115 -10.24 -1.30 8.58
CA HIS A 115 -11.62 -1.72 8.34
C HIS A 115 -12.31 -2.16 9.64
N CYS A 116 -13.45 -1.55 9.95
CA CYS A 116 -14.35 -1.83 11.08
C CYS A 116 -13.82 -1.60 12.51
N SER A 117 -12.60 -2.04 12.81
CA SER A 117 -12.11 -2.12 14.19
C SER A 117 -10.97 -1.15 14.50
N LEU A 118 -10.98 -0.63 15.73
CA LEU A 118 -9.97 0.28 16.25
C LEU A 118 -8.70 -0.46 16.67
N GLY A 119 -7.58 0.26 16.71
CA GLY A 119 -6.33 -0.24 17.31
C GLY A 119 -5.66 -1.38 16.53
N MET A 120 -6.01 -1.56 15.26
CA MET A 120 -5.34 -2.48 14.33
C MET A 120 -4.00 -1.94 13.82
N VAL A 121 -3.75 -0.65 14.01
CA VAL A 121 -2.47 0.02 13.74
C VAL A 121 -1.94 0.60 15.05
N LYS A 122 -0.71 0.27 15.44
CA LYS A 122 -0.09 0.73 16.70
C LYS A 122 1.40 0.98 16.53
N GLU A 123 1.90 2.05 17.12
CA GLU A 123 3.35 2.23 17.30
C GLU A 123 3.82 1.41 18.53
N ARG A 124 4.93 0.69 18.38
CA ARG A 124 5.70 0.09 19.48
C ARG A 124 7.17 0.00 19.08
N GLU A 125 8.08 0.32 20.00
CA GLU A 125 9.52 0.07 19.81
C GLU A 125 10.07 0.66 18.50
N GLY A 126 9.59 1.84 18.10
CA GLY A 126 10.04 2.52 16.89
C GLY A 126 9.52 1.93 15.59
N ARG A 127 8.50 1.07 15.66
CA ARG A 127 7.86 0.43 14.51
C ARG A 127 6.37 0.65 14.51
N LEU A 128 5.80 0.72 13.31
CA LEU A 128 4.37 0.74 13.13
C LEU A 128 3.88 -0.68 12.85
N TYR A 129 3.12 -1.25 13.79
CA TYR A 129 2.54 -2.59 13.71
C TYR A 129 1.16 -2.56 13.10
N PHE A 130 0.89 -3.51 12.22
CA PHE A 130 -0.42 -3.78 11.63
C PHE A 130 -0.88 -5.16 12.09
N LYS A 131 -2.12 -5.24 12.57
CA LYS A 131 -2.75 -6.49 12.97
C LYS A 131 -4.14 -6.58 12.37
N VAL A 132 -4.40 -7.65 11.64
CA VAL A 132 -5.75 -7.97 11.14
C VAL A 132 -6.14 -9.35 11.64
N ASN A 133 -7.22 -9.42 12.40
CA ASN A 133 -7.90 -10.66 12.75
C ASN A 133 -9.37 -10.52 12.30
N PRO A 134 -9.88 -11.41 11.43
CA PRO A 134 -11.16 -11.21 10.78
C PRO A 134 -12.32 -11.18 11.77
N THR A 135 -12.21 -11.84 12.92
CA THR A 135 -13.31 -11.95 13.88
C THR A 135 -13.08 -11.24 15.21
N THR A 136 -11.86 -10.75 15.46
CA THR A 136 -11.46 -10.17 16.76
C THR A 136 -10.74 -8.82 16.63
N PRO A 137 -11.28 -7.72 17.19
CA PRO A 137 -12.61 -7.65 17.81
C PRO A 137 -13.72 -7.84 16.75
N THR A 138 -14.92 -8.18 17.21
CA THR A 138 -16.08 -8.31 16.31
C THR A 138 -16.34 -6.98 15.62
N ALA A 139 -16.47 -7.00 14.30
CA ALA A 139 -16.80 -5.81 13.53
C ALA A 139 -18.14 -5.21 14.05
N PRO A 140 -18.19 -3.90 14.35
CA PRO A 140 -19.44 -3.28 14.77
C PRO A 140 -20.45 -3.32 13.62
N ALA A 141 -21.73 -3.54 13.94
CA ALA A 141 -22.80 -3.60 12.94
C ALA A 141 -22.88 -2.35 12.04
N THR A 142 -22.43 -1.19 12.54
CA THR A 142 -22.37 0.06 11.78
C THR A 142 -21.33 0.06 10.66
N CYS A 143 -20.39 -0.89 10.65
CA CYS A 143 -19.37 -1.00 9.61
C CYS A 143 -19.92 -1.55 8.28
N GLY A 144 -21.06 -2.25 8.29
CA GLY A 144 -21.64 -2.85 7.09
C GLY A 144 -20.91 -4.10 6.58
N ALA A 145 -19.92 -4.59 7.31
CA ALA A 145 -19.17 -5.81 7.02
C ALA A 145 -19.02 -6.67 8.27
N GLU A 146 -18.92 -7.97 8.08
CA GLU A 146 -18.87 -8.96 9.17
C GLU A 146 -17.44 -9.20 9.69
N PHE A 147 -16.43 -8.91 8.87
CA PHE A 147 -15.04 -9.27 9.15
C PHE A 147 -14.07 -8.10 9.01
N ASN A 148 -13.02 -8.07 9.84
CA ASN A 148 -11.90 -7.16 9.63
C ASN A 148 -10.93 -7.71 8.58
N TYR A 149 -10.59 -6.92 7.57
CA TYR A 149 -9.68 -7.36 6.51
C TYR A 149 -8.65 -6.32 6.10
N ARG A 150 -8.59 -5.18 6.79
CA ARG A 150 -7.66 -4.09 6.45
C ARG A 150 -7.11 -3.43 7.70
N ALA A 151 -5.81 -3.25 7.74
CA ALA A 151 -5.10 -2.39 8.67
C ALA A 151 -3.97 -1.72 7.90
N GLU A 152 -4.19 -0.49 7.45
CA GLU A 152 -3.23 0.26 6.65
C GLU A 152 -3.06 1.68 7.18
N ILE A 153 -1.95 2.31 6.84
CA ILE A 153 -1.85 3.77 6.80
C ILE A 153 -1.86 4.22 5.35
N ARG A 154 -2.33 5.44 5.12
CA ARG A 154 -2.29 6.08 3.81
C ARG A 154 -1.78 7.50 3.89
N GLU A 155 -1.22 7.97 2.78
CA GLU A 155 -0.91 9.37 2.60
C GLU A 155 -2.18 10.23 2.66
N HIS A 156 -2.04 11.47 3.15
CA HIS A 156 -3.09 12.46 3.15
C HIS A 156 -2.56 13.85 2.71
N PRO A 157 -3.33 14.64 1.92
CA PRO A 157 -4.63 14.32 1.31
C PRO A 157 -4.62 13.07 0.40
N SER A 158 -5.76 12.35 0.31
CA SER A 158 -5.92 11.23 -0.64
C SER A 158 -6.49 11.65 -1.99
N ASP A 159 -7.03 12.86 -2.07
CA ASP A 159 -7.54 13.49 -3.27
C ASP A 159 -6.43 14.23 -4.04
N VAL A 160 -5.21 13.68 -4.04
CA VAL A 160 -4.08 14.22 -4.79
C VAL A 160 -3.96 13.53 -6.13
N ASP A 161 -4.01 14.34 -7.18
CA ASP A 161 -3.78 13.93 -8.57
C ASP A 161 -2.35 14.28 -8.97
N TYR A 162 -1.42 13.34 -8.80
CA TYR A 162 -0.03 13.57 -9.18
C TYR A 162 0.09 13.70 -10.70
N PRO A 163 0.54 14.84 -11.26
CA PRO A 163 0.63 14.99 -12.71
C PRO A 163 1.55 13.93 -13.33
N VAL A 164 1.26 13.53 -14.57
CA VAL A 164 2.20 12.75 -15.39
C VAL A 164 3.57 13.40 -15.40
N GLY A 165 4.61 12.59 -15.25
CA GLY A 165 5.99 13.00 -15.02
C GLY A 165 6.33 13.22 -13.55
N THR A 166 5.41 13.07 -12.60
CA THR A 166 5.78 13.07 -11.17
C THR A 166 6.55 11.79 -10.86
N GLU A 167 7.69 11.94 -10.19
CA GLU A 167 8.56 10.86 -9.72
C GLU A 167 8.37 10.67 -8.22
N GLN A 168 8.24 9.42 -7.78
CA GLN A 168 8.14 9.06 -6.37
C GLN A 168 9.04 7.88 -6.03
N TRP A 169 9.73 8.00 -4.90
CA TRP A 169 10.50 6.95 -4.27
C TRP A 169 9.91 6.64 -2.90
N TRP A 170 9.87 5.36 -2.55
CA TRP A 170 9.53 4.87 -1.22
C TRP A 170 10.57 3.87 -0.77
N GLY A 171 10.97 3.94 0.49
CA GLY A 171 11.76 2.89 1.13
C GLY A 171 11.35 2.69 2.57
N PHE A 172 11.15 1.42 2.92
CA PHE A 172 10.77 0.97 4.25
C PHE A 172 11.16 -0.50 4.40
N ASP A 173 11.44 -0.94 5.62
CA ASP A 173 11.51 -2.36 5.91
C ASP A 173 10.11 -2.88 6.29
N TYR A 174 9.81 -4.12 5.95
CA TYR A 174 8.53 -4.78 6.21
C TYR A 174 8.78 -6.13 6.89
N LYS A 175 8.43 -6.22 8.17
CA LYS A 175 8.59 -7.42 9.00
C LYS A 175 7.30 -8.22 9.08
N PHE A 176 7.39 -9.50 8.77
CA PHE A 176 6.33 -10.48 8.95
C PHE A 176 6.35 -10.99 10.39
N GLY A 177 5.17 -11.25 10.97
CA GLY A 177 5.03 -11.82 12.30
C GLY A 177 5.74 -13.17 12.44
N ASP A 178 6.14 -13.53 13.66
CA ASP A 178 6.80 -14.81 13.97
C ASP A 178 5.87 -16.02 13.76
N ASP A 179 4.58 -15.76 13.58
CA ASP A 179 3.52 -16.72 13.29
C ASP A 179 3.06 -16.68 11.81
N TYR A 180 3.74 -15.92 10.94
CA TYR A 180 3.32 -15.77 9.55
C TYR A 180 3.33 -17.10 8.79
N VAL A 181 2.21 -17.38 8.11
CA VAL A 181 2.01 -18.53 7.23
C VAL A 181 1.49 -18.06 5.87
N PRO A 182 2.10 -18.48 4.75
CA PRO A 182 1.58 -18.26 3.40
C PRO A 182 0.14 -18.77 3.19
N ASP A 183 -0.69 -17.91 2.61
CA ASP A 183 -2.11 -18.17 2.37
C ASP A 183 -2.42 -18.39 0.88
N GLU A 184 -3.43 -19.22 0.58
CA GLU A 184 -4.01 -19.37 -0.75
C GLU A 184 -5.05 -18.27 -1.07
N LEU A 185 -5.15 -17.26 -0.20
CA LEU A 185 -5.86 -16.03 -0.47
C LEU A 185 -4.86 -14.88 -0.57
N PRO A 186 -4.93 -14.08 -1.66
CA PRO A 186 -4.00 -12.98 -1.83
C PRO A 186 -4.26 -11.86 -0.83
N TRP A 187 -3.22 -11.08 -0.53
CA TRP A 187 -3.30 -9.86 0.27
C TRP A 187 -2.20 -8.87 -0.10
N ILE A 188 -2.46 -7.57 0.07
CA ILE A 188 -1.59 -6.47 -0.34
C ILE A 188 -0.83 -5.91 0.86
N LEU A 189 0.48 -5.63 0.68
CA LEU A 189 1.32 -4.98 1.68
C LEU A 189 1.63 -3.51 1.40
N TRP A 190 1.62 -3.11 0.12
CA TRP A 190 1.81 -1.73 -0.36
C TRP A 190 1.00 -1.54 -1.63
N GLN A 191 0.38 -0.38 -1.79
CA GLN A 191 -0.41 -0.05 -2.98
C GLN A 191 -0.47 1.45 -3.24
N THR A 192 -0.74 1.81 -4.48
CA THR A 192 -1.12 3.17 -4.88
C THR A 192 -2.54 3.19 -5.42
N HIS A 193 -3.25 4.28 -5.14
CA HIS A 193 -4.64 4.46 -5.56
C HIS A 193 -4.85 5.88 -6.04
N GLY A 194 -5.55 6.04 -7.16
CA GLY A 194 -5.97 7.38 -7.59
C GLY A 194 -7.03 7.96 -6.67
N SER A 195 -7.24 9.28 -6.75
CA SER A 195 -8.31 10.02 -6.06
C SER A 195 -9.72 9.67 -6.54
N PHE A 196 -9.83 8.91 -7.63
CA PHE A 196 -11.07 8.52 -8.28
C PHE A 196 -11.62 7.19 -7.75
N SER A 197 -12.94 7.03 -7.89
CA SER A 197 -13.65 5.79 -7.55
C SER A 197 -13.73 4.79 -8.70
N ASN A 198 -13.36 5.17 -9.93
CA ASN A 198 -13.40 4.29 -11.09
C ASN A 198 -12.19 4.53 -12.01
N PRO A 199 -11.33 3.53 -12.25
CA PRO A 199 -11.37 2.19 -11.65
C PRO A 199 -11.05 2.21 -10.15
N ALA A 200 -11.77 1.39 -9.38
CA ALA A 200 -11.54 1.21 -7.94
C ALA A 200 -10.37 0.27 -7.62
N SER A 201 -9.67 -0.25 -8.63
CA SER A 201 -8.51 -1.11 -8.38
C SER A 201 -7.28 -0.26 -8.11
N PRO A 202 -6.40 -0.67 -7.18
CA PRO A 202 -5.09 -0.04 -7.00
C PRO A 202 -4.36 0.08 -8.34
N MET A 203 -3.64 1.18 -8.57
CA MET A 203 -2.90 1.39 -9.81
C MET A 203 -1.70 0.43 -9.88
N THR A 204 -0.91 0.41 -8.82
CA THR A 204 0.21 -0.53 -8.63
C THR A 204 0.18 -1.07 -7.21
N ASN A 205 0.69 -2.28 -7.00
CA ASN A 205 0.79 -2.85 -5.66
C ASN A 205 1.88 -3.94 -5.55
N LEU A 206 2.25 -4.21 -4.29
CA LEU A 206 2.99 -5.40 -3.89
C LEU A 206 2.05 -6.30 -3.10
N GLN A 207 1.85 -7.54 -3.56
CA GLN A 207 0.93 -8.49 -2.93
C GLN A 207 1.51 -9.90 -2.84
N LEU A 208 1.08 -10.64 -1.84
CA LEU A 208 1.37 -12.06 -1.68
C LEU A 208 0.25 -12.83 -2.37
N ALA A 209 0.62 -13.85 -3.14
CA ALA A 209 -0.31 -14.51 -4.04
C ALA A 209 -0.52 -16.00 -3.71
N PRO A 210 -1.67 -16.59 -4.09
CA PRO A 210 -1.87 -18.04 -4.03
C PRO A 210 -0.98 -18.78 -5.03
N THR A 211 -0.99 -20.11 -4.94
CA THR A 211 -0.34 -20.95 -5.94
C THR A 211 -0.93 -20.72 -7.34
N ASN A 212 -0.08 -20.69 -8.36
CA ASN A 212 -0.46 -20.51 -9.78
C ASN A 212 -1.30 -19.26 -10.08
N TYR A 213 -0.97 -18.15 -9.43
CA TYR A 213 -1.77 -16.94 -9.49
C TYR A 213 -1.69 -16.25 -10.85
N ASN A 214 -2.87 -15.88 -11.38
CA ASN A 214 -3.04 -15.17 -12.64
C ASN A 214 -2.23 -15.77 -13.82
N GLY A 215 -2.23 -17.11 -13.92
CA GLY A 215 -1.55 -17.85 -14.98
C GLY A 215 -0.04 -18.00 -14.82
N SER A 216 0.55 -17.47 -13.74
CA SER A 216 1.95 -17.71 -13.38
C SER A 216 2.14 -19.11 -12.81
N VAL A 217 3.36 -19.64 -12.87
CA VAL A 217 3.77 -20.84 -12.11
C VAL A 217 4.53 -20.34 -10.89
N ASN A 218 3.87 -20.28 -9.75
CA ASN A 218 4.43 -19.78 -8.49
C ASN A 218 3.94 -20.61 -7.30
N PRO A 219 4.76 -20.81 -6.26
CA PRO A 219 4.30 -21.30 -4.97
C PRO A 219 3.42 -20.28 -4.21
N VAL A 220 2.69 -20.79 -3.23
CA VAL A 220 1.89 -20.00 -2.29
C VAL A 220 2.73 -18.99 -1.51
N GLY A 221 2.21 -17.77 -1.36
CA GLY A 221 2.83 -16.67 -0.63
C GLY A 221 4.01 -16.03 -1.34
N GLU A 222 4.25 -16.34 -2.61
CA GLU A 222 5.23 -15.58 -3.39
C GLU A 222 4.77 -14.13 -3.54
N LEU A 223 5.73 -13.20 -3.43
CA LEU A 223 5.55 -11.78 -3.65
C LEU A 223 5.41 -11.49 -5.14
N PHE A 224 4.44 -10.64 -5.47
CA PHE A 224 4.16 -10.18 -6.83
C PHE A 224 4.29 -8.66 -6.90
N VAL A 225 4.87 -8.20 -7.99
CA VAL A 225 4.75 -6.80 -8.45
C VAL A 225 3.57 -6.73 -9.41
N VAL A 226 2.58 -5.91 -9.08
CA VAL A 226 1.33 -5.80 -9.83
C VAL A 226 1.17 -4.40 -10.40
N ASN A 227 0.83 -4.33 -11.68
CA ASN A 227 0.50 -3.10 -12.37
C ASN A 227 -0.83 -3.25 -13.12
N ASN A 228 -1.84 -2.52 -12.68
CA ASN A 228 -3.19 -2.55 -13.21
C ASN A 228 -3.46 -1.48 -14.27
N THR A 229 -2.53 -0.54 -14.47
CA THR A 229 -2.71 0.61 -15.36
C THR A 229 -2.50 0.37 -16.86
N PRO A 230 -1.84 -0.69 -17.36
CA PRO A 230 -1.71 -0.92 -18.80
C PRO A 230 -3.07 -0.97 -19.50
N ALA A 231 -3.14 -0.43 -20.73
CA ALA A 231 -4.38 -0.40 -21.53
C ALA A 231 -4.92 -1.81 -21.84
N THR A 232 -4.06 -2.82 -21.86
CA THR A 232 -4.43 -4.21 -22.13
C THR A 232 -4.11 -5.10 -20.95
N GLY A 233 -5.12 -5.36 -20.13
CA GLY A 233 -5.04 -6.29 -19.01
C GLY A 233 -4.14 -5.82 -17.87
N ARG A 234 -4.21 -6.57 -16.77
CA ARG A 234 -3.40 -6.36 -15.57
C ARG A 234 -2.13 -7.20 -15.66
N LYS A 235 -1.01 -6.68 -15.16
CA LYS A 235 0.26 -7.41 -15.10
C LYS A 235 0.53 -7.87 -13.67
N PHE A 236 0.84 -9.16 -13.54
CA PHE A 236 1.19 -9.81 -12.28
C PHE A 236 2.52 -10.51 -12.48
N THR A 237 3.57 -10.02 -11.81
CA THR A 237 4.93 -10.53 -11.99
C THR A 237 5.43 -11.16 -10.70
N PRO A 238 5.57 -12.50 -10.60
CA PRO A 238 6.23 -13.13 -9.47
C PRO A 238 7.71 -12.73 -9.42
N VAL A 239 8.26 -12.49 -8.23
CA VAL A 239 9.65 -12.01 -8.07
C VAL A 239 10.61 -13.01 -7.39
N GLY A 240 10.20 -14.26 -7.21
CA GLY A 240 10.99 -15.34 -6.62
C GLY A 240 11.14 -15.27 -5.11
N ILE A 241 10.39 -14.39 -4.43
CA ILE A 241 10.53 -14.12 -2.99
C ILE A 241 9.29 -14.62 -2.26
N ILE A 242 9.50 -15.55 -1.32
CA ILE A 242 8.45 -16.08 -0.44
C ILE A 242 8.83 -15.70 1.00
N PRO A 243 8.15 -14.72 1.60
CA PRO A 243 8.45 -14.31 2.97
C PRO A 243 8.23 -15.44 3.97
N LYS A 244 9.00 -15.42 5.05
CA LYS A 244 8.91 -16.38 6.15
C LYS A 244 8.49 -15.71 7.45
N ALA A 245 8.00 -16.50 8.39
CA ALA A 245 7.80 -16.10 9.77
C ALA A 245 9.02 -15.36 10.34
N GLY A 246 8.78 -14.18 10.93
CA GLY A 246 9.79 -13.32 11.54
C GLY A 246 10.72 -12.61 10.57
N GLN A 247 10.62 -12.86 9.25
CA GLN A 247 11.50 -12.24 8.25
C GLN A 247 11.19 -10.76 8.11
N THR A 248 12.23 -9.95 7.96
CA THR A 248 12.15 -8.56 7.54
C THR A 248 12.66 -8.43 6.12
N LEU A 249 11.88 -7.81 5.23
CA LEU A 249 12.30 -7.42 3.89
C LEU A 249 12.65 -5.94 3.87
N LYS A 250 13.75 -5.56 3.23
CA LYS A 250 14.06 -4.17 2.92
C LYS A 250 13.52 -3.82 1.53
N ILE A 251 12.51 -2.97 1.45
CA ILE A 251 11.79 -2.67 0.21
C ILE A 251 12.14 -1.25 -0.24
N VAL A 252 12.50 -1.10 -1.51
CA VAL A 252 12.54 0.20 -2.20
C VAL A 252 11.69 0.13 -3.45
N ILE A 253 10.89 1.17 -3.69
CA ILE A 253 10.02 1.31 -4.85
C ILE A 253 10.31 2.66 -5.50
N HIS A 254 10.48 2.67 -6.82
CA HIS A 254 10.59 3.88 -7.63
C HIS A 254 9.51 3.85 -8.71
N LEU A 255 8.77 4.96 -8.82
CA LEU A 255 7.69 5.09 -9.78
C LEU A 255 7.71 6.47 -10.43
N VAL A 256 7.64 6.51 -11.75
CA VAL A 256 7.35 7.71 -12.53
C VAL A 256 5.96 7.55 -13.10
N TRP A 257 5.06 8.47 -12.76
CA TRP A 257 3.69 8.48 -13.24
C TRP A 257 3.63 8.83 -14.72
N GLY A 258 3.17 7.93 -15.58
CA GLY A 258 3.26 8.13 -17.01
C GLY A 258 2.53 7.09 -17.85
N ASP A 259 2.49 7.35 -19.16
CA ASP A 259 2.01 6.43 -20.16
C ASP A 259 3.09 5.40 -20.55
N GLU A 260 2.87 4.62 -21.61
CA GLU A 260 3.85 3.63 -22.07
C GLU A 260 5.21 4.24 -22.46
N GLY A 261 5.25 5.51 -22.85
CA GLY A 261 6.45 6.19 -23.31
C GLY A 261 7.31 6.75 -22.20
N ASN A 262 6.72 7.17 -21.07
CA ASN A 262 7.42 7.87 -20.00
C ASN A 262 7.20 7.31 -18.58
N GLY A 263 6.28 6.37 -18.37
CA GLY A 263 6.08 5.72 -17.08
C GLY A 263 7.18 4.71 -16.75
N LEU A 264 7.54 4.63 -15.47
CA LEU A 264 8.58 3.73 -14.96
C LEU A 264 8.11 3.10 -13.65
N TYR A 265 8.32 1.80 -13.49
CA TYR A 265 8.11 1.10 -12.23
C TYR A 265 9.28 0.17 -11.93
N GLU A 266 9.91 0.40 -10.78
CA GLU A 266 11.05 -0.37 -10.29
C GLU A 266 10.85 -0.77 -8.83
N VAL A 267 11.33 -1.97 -8.49
CA VAL A 267 11.25 -2.52 -7.13
C VAL A 267 12.56 -3.22 -6.79
N TRP A 268 13.07 -2.92 -5.60
CA TRP A 268 14.19 -3.62 -4.98
C TRP A 268 13.75 -4.28 -3.70
N ILE A 269 14.22 -5.51 -3.46
CA ILE A 269 14.05 -6.22 -2.20
C ILE A 269 15.43 -6.67 -1.73
N ASP A 270 15.77 -6.37 -0.48
CA ASP A 270 17.03 -6.75 0.17
C ASP A 270 18.28 -6.37 -0.65
N GLY A 271 18.28 -5.19 -1.26
CA GLY A 271 19.40 -4.70 -2.07
C GLY A 271 19.35 -5.08 -3.56
N VAL A 272 18.48 -6.03 -3.94
CA VAL A 272 18.44 -6.60 -5.29
C VAL A 272 17.29 -5.99 -6.08
N GLN A 273 17.56 -5.46 -7.27
CA GLN A 273 16.49 -5.00 -8.19
C GLN A 273 15.75 -6.22 -8.74
N VAL A 274 14.52 -6.44 -8.29
CA VAL A 274 13.69 -7.58 -8.68
C VAL A 274 12.70 -7.25 -9.80
N TYR A 275 12.44 -5.96 -10.02
CA TYR A 275 11.56 -5.48 -11.07
C TYR A 275 12.06 -4.15 -11.62
N ARG A 276 12.04 -4.01 -12.95
CA ARG A 276 12.28 -2.76 -13.67
C ARG A 276 11.57 -2.83 -15.01
N LYS A 277 10.59 -1.95 -15.24
CA LYS A 277 9.90 -1.82 -16.53
C LYS A 277 9.61 -0.35 -16.84
N GLN A 278 9.96 0.06 -18.05
CA GLN A 278 9.37 1.24 -18.68
C GLN A 278 7.98 0.84 -19.17
N GLU A 279 6.95 1.34 -18.51
CA GLU A 279 5.56 1.00 -18.80
C GLU A 279 4.60 2.04 -18.26
N ARG A 280 3.37 2.01 -18.76
CA ARG A 280 2.28 2.82 -18.22
C ARG A 280 2.12 2.56 -16.72
N THR A 281 1.98 3.64 -15.96
CA THR A 281 1.75 3.67 -14.51
C THR A 281 0.54 4.53 -14.13
N VAL A 282 -0.16 5.12 -15.11
CA VAL A 282 -1.45 5.81 -14.93
C VAL A 282 -2.53 5.22 -15.83
N TYR A 283 -3.78 5.21 -15.39
CA TYR A 283 -4.88 4.75 -16.25
C TYR A 283 -5.07 5.69 -17.44
N THR A 284 -5.57 5.17 -18.55
CA THR A 284 -5.78 5.96 -19.78
C THR A 284 -6.86 7.01 -19.58
N GLU A 285 -7.92 6.67 -18.87
CA GLU A 285 -9.08 7.51 -18.59
C GLU A 285 -8.82 8.53 -17.47
N GLN A 286 -7.82 8.26 -16.63
CA GLN A 286 -7.41 9.08 -15.49
C GLN A 286 -5.88 9.19 -15.47
N PRO A 287 -5.30 10.06 -16.32
CA PRO A 287 -3.87 10.12 -16.56
C PRO A 287 -3.13 10.93 -15.48
N TYR A 288 -3.23 10.49 -14.24
CA TYR A 288 -2.52 11.04 -13.09
C TYR A 288 -2.23 9.93 -12.08
N GLY A 289 -1.16 10.13 -11.31
CA GLY A 289 -0.78 9.28 -10.19
C GLY A 289 -1.66 9.47 -8.98
N GLY A 290 -1.44 8.63 -7.98
CA GLY A 290 -2.29 8.57 -6.79
C GLY A 290 -1.52 8.42 -5.48
N TYR A 291 -2.25 8.52 -4.37
CA TYR A 291 -1.72 8.37 -3.02
C TYR A 291 -1.34 6.92 -2.72
N TRP A 292 -0.45 6.71 -1.75
CA TRP A 292 -0.01 5.37 -1.34
C TRP A 292 -0.70 4.88 -0.06
N LYS A 293 -0.82 3.55 0.10
CA LYS A 293 -1.20 2.85 1.32
C LYS A 293 -0.16 1.78 1.66
N ILE A 294 0.11 1.56 2.94
CA ILE A 294 1.02 0.52 3.46
C ILE A 294 0.36 -0.18 4.65
N GLY A 295 0.44 -1.50 4.70
CA GLY A 295 -0.04 -2.28 5.84
C GLY A 295 -0.48 -3.68 5.44
N ILE A 296 -1.68 -4.08 5.84
CA ILE A 296 -2.31 -5.35 5.47
C ILE A 296 -3.66 -5.03 4.83
N TYR A 297 -3.84 -5.40 3.57
CA TYR A 297 -5.16 -5.44 2.94
C TYR A 297 -5.46 -6.84 2.42
N LYS A 298 -6.24 -7.60 3.20
CA LYS A 298 -6.65 -8.98 2.94
C LYS A 298 -8.09 -9.08 2.47
N TRP A 299 -8.42 -8.35 1.41
CA TRP A 299 -9.79 -8.12 0.93
C TRP A 299 -10.63 -9.37 0.70
N ARG A 300 -10.02 -10.54 0.50
CA ARG A 300 -10.75 -11.81 0.37
C ARG A 300 -11.41 -12.26 1.67
N TRP A 301 -10.96 -11.80 2.84
CA TRP A 301 -11.64 -12.04 4.13
C TRP A 301 -12.99 -11.33 4.30
N LYS A 302 -13.56 -10.75 3.23
CA LYS A 302 -14.94 -10.22 3.22
C LYS A 302 -16.03 -11.28 3.43
N THR A 303 -15.74 -12.58 3.31
CA THR A 303 -16.74 -13.66 3.39
C THR A 303 -16.34 -14.75 4.37
N ASP A 304 -17.33 -15.40 5.00
CA ASP A 304 -17.16 -16.56 5.89
C ASP A 304 -16.29 -17.64 5.25
N GLU A 305 -16.59 -18.00 4.00
CA GLU A 305 -15.89 -19.06 3.26
C GLU A 305 -14.39 -18.80 3.18
N ASN A 306 -13.99 -17.58 2.86
CA ASN A 306 -12.60 -17.20 2.72
C ASN A 306 -11.89 -17.09 4.08
N VAL A 307 -12.58 -16.60 5.11
CA VAL A 307 -12.06 -16.60 6.48
C VAL A 307 -11.82 -18.04 6.95
N LEU A 308 -12.79 -18.93 6.73
CA LEU A 308 -12.67 -20.35 7.08
C LEU A 308 -11.54 -21.03 6.30
N ALA A 309 -11.35 -20.72 5.02
CA ALA A 309 -10.27 -21.25 4.20
C ALA A 309 -8.88 -20.90 4.78
N SER A 310 -8.68 -19.66 5.23
CA SER A 310 -7.45 -19.25 5.92
C SER A 310 -7.29 -19.93 7.28
N VAL A 311 -8.37 -20.01 8.07
CA VAL A 311 -8.34 -20.67 9.39
C VAL A 311 -7.98 -22.15 9.28
N GLN A 312 -8.45 -22.86 8.25
CA GLN A 312 -8.08 -24.25 7.97
C GLN A 312 -6.57 -24.43 7.67
N ARG A 313 -5.89 -23.35 7.31
CA ARG A 313 -4.43 -23.29 7.12
C ARG A 313 -3.70 -22.74 8.35
N ASN A 314 -4.38 -22.64 9.50
CA ASN A 314 -3.90 -22.04 10.74
C ASN A 314 -3.62 -20.53 10.64
N ILE A 315 -4.35 -19.82 9.78
CA ILE A 315 -4.23 -18.37 9.61
C ILE A 315 -5.48 -17.71 10.17
N SER A 316 -5.48 -17.43 11.48
CA SER A 316 -6.55 -16.68 12.15
C SER A 316 -6.28 -15.19 12.24
N GLU A 317 -5.04 -14.75 12.00
CA GLU A 317 -4.66 -13.35 11.97
C GLU A 317 -3.41 -13.14 11.12
N LEU A 318 -3.16 -11.88 10.77
CA LEU A 318 -1.91 -11.42 10.18
C LEU A 318 -1.32 -10.33 11.06
N ASN A 319 -0.05 -10.48 11.40
CA ASN A 319 0.74 -9.52 12.14
C ASN A 319 1.93 -9.09 11.27
N THR A 320 2.09 -7.79 11.06
CA THR A 320 3.23 -7.23 10.33
C THR A 320 3.67 -5.92 10.98
N SER A 321 4.85 -5.41 10.61
CA SER A 321 5.27 -4.07 11.00
C SER A 321 6.21 -3.44 9.99
N ILE A 322 6.26 -2.11 9.96
CA ILE A 322 7.27 -1.36 9.21
C ILE A 322 8.16 -0.56 10.15
N GLY A 323 9.45 -0.45 9.81
CA GLY A 323 10.34 0.54 10.40
C GLY A 323 10.23 1.88 9.69
N THR A 324 11.25 2.73 9.79
CA THR A 324 11.27 4.08 9.23
C THR A 324 10.80 4.10 7.77
N LEU A 325 9.81 4.92 7.47
CA LEU A 325 9.35 5.16 6.10
C LEU A 325 10.03 6.42 5.55
N ARG A 326 10.68 6.27 4.39
CA ARG A 326 11.33 7.36 3.66
C ARG A 326 10.71 7.49 2.29
N THR A 327 10.38 8.71 1.90
CA THR A 327 9.87 8.97 0.56
C THR A 327 10.49 10.22 -0.02
N ILE A 328 10.54 10.28 -1.34
CA ILE A 328 10.91 11.47 -2.10
C ILE A 328 9.88 11.63 -3.19
N MET A 329 9.34 12.83 -3.36
CA MET A 329 8.50 13.19 -4.49
C MET A 329 9.17 14.31 -5.28
N ARG A 330 9.30 14.16 -6.59
CA ARG A 330 9.88 15.16 -7.48
C ARG A 330 8.96 15.43 -8.66
N LYS A 331 8.98 16.67 -9.12
CA LYS A 331 8.31 17.13 -10.33
C LYS A 331 9.35 17.32 -11.44
N PRO A 332 8.97 17.29 -12.72
CA PRO A 332 9.93 17.44 -13.84
C PRO A 332 10.82 18.69 -13.79
N GLN A 333 10.37 19.75 -13.12
CA GLN A 333 11.13 20.99 -12.93
C GLN A 333 12.10 21.00 -11.74
N ASP A 334 12.04 19.98 -10.86
CA ASP A 334 12.94 19.88 -9.72
C ASP A 334 14.36 19.53 -10.21
N LEU A 335 15.39 20.18 -9.66
CA LEU A 335 16.77 20.07 -10.15
C LEU A 335 17.34 18.65 -10.06
N ASP A 336 16.80 17.83 -9.17
CA ASP A 336 17.19 16.45 -8.92
C ASP A 336 16.19 15.42 -9.50
N TYR A 337 15.25 15.85 -10.35
CA TYR A 337 14.34 14.96 -11.06
C TYR A 337 15.12 13.91 -11.89
N GLY A 338 14.75 12.64 -11.74
CA GLY A 338 15.38 11.50 -12.41
C GLY A 338 16.77 11.14 -11.90
N VAL A 339 17.27 11.81 -10.85
CA VAL A 339 18.50 11.41 -10.17
C VAL A 339 18.20 10.20 -9.28
N ASP A 340 19.01 9.15 -9.37
CA ASP A 340 18.85 7.97 -8.51
C ASP A 340 18.82 8.35 -7.03
N ALA A 341 17.72 7.99 -6.35
CA ALA A 341 17.49 8.28 -4.94
C ALA A 341 17.48 7.02 -4.08
N TYR A 342 17.91 5.89 -4.62
CA TYR A 342 17.88 4.59 -3.94
C TYR A 342 18.51 4.64 -2.55
N SER A 343 19.75 5.14 -2.43
CA SER A 343 20.47 5.18 -1.15
C SER A 343 19.87 6.18 -0.16
N LEU A 344 19.12 7.18 -0.64
CA LEU A 344 18.45 8.17 0.21
C LEU A 344 17.20 7.61 0.89
N VAL A 345 16.56 6.59 0.30
CA VAL A 345 15.34 5.99 0.84
C VAL A 345 15.55 4.57 1.37
N PHE A 346 16.70 3.95 1.11
CA PHE A 346 16.97 2.56 1.50
C PHE A 346 16.71 2.32 3.00
N PRO A 347 16.09 1.21 3.43
CA PRO A 347 15.82 0.98 4.85
C PRO A 347 17.09 0.74 5.68
N ASP A 348 17.06 1.21 6.94
CA ASP A 348 18.19 1.09 7.89
C ASP A 348 18.63 -0.35 8.15
#